data_AF-A0A1K1LYK2-F1
#
_entry.id   AF-A0A1K1LYK2-F1
#
_cell.length_a   1.000
_cell.length_b   1.000
_cell.length_c   1.000
_cell.angle_alpha   90.00
_cell.angle_beta   90.00
_cell.angle_gamma   90.00
#
_symmetry.space_group_name_H-M   'P 1'
#
loop_
_entity.id
_entity.type
_entity.pdbx_description
1 polymer ?
#
loop_
_entity_poly.entity_id
_entity_poly.type
_entity_poly.pdbx_seq_one_letter_code
_entity_poly.pdbx_strand_id
1 'polypeptide(L)'
;MNDTALAICRTAGYFVIYAFLGWCLEVVYQAVEHGRFINRGFLNGPYCPIYGFGVILVCFALEPIKENIVVLYVGSVLLTTFLELITGFLLEKFFSQKWWDYSGERFNLKGYICLKFSLLWGVACLVTVRLIHPLTVKFVRDIPSAFGIVILTVILIGFISDTIITVAAIIHIKQRLVVLEGISAEMRKISDKTGEKIFTGVEHVMDKKSELDERNAEYRQKLEELRDKYKSIHEKRSFTLKRLSKAFPQLDIINIKSFKDQLEELRKNKH
;
A
#
# COMPACT_ATOMS: atom_id res chain seq x y z
N MET A 1 -26.84 -7.02 -28.39
CA MET A 1 -26.47 -6.93 -26.96
C MET A 1 -27.69 -6.44 -26.21
N ASN A 2 -28.11 -7.10 -25.12
CA ASN A 2 -29.28 -6.62 -24.37
C ASN A 2 -28.95 -5.30 -23.63
N ASP A 3 -29.98 -4.56 -23.21
CA ASP A 3 -29.82 -3.25 -22.57
C ASP A 3 -29.00 -3.33 -21.27
N THR A 4 -29.14 -4.43 -20.53
CA THR A 4 -28.38 -4.70 -19.30
C THR A 4 -26.88 -4.81 -19.57
N ALA A 5 -26.48 -5.55 -20.60
CA ALA A 5 -25.07 -5.73 -20.97
C ALA A 5 -24.45 -4.42 -21.47
N LEU A 6 -25.21 -3.61 -22.21
CA LEU A 6 -24.77 -2.27 -22.61
C LEU A 6 -24.57 -1.35 -21.39
N ALA A 7 -25.49 -1.40 -20.43
CA ALA A 7 -25.38 -0.64 -19.18
C ALA A 7 -24.13 -1.06 -18.37
N ILE A 8 -23.86 -2.37 -18.25
CA ILE A 8 -22.66 -2.88 -17.58
C ILE A 8 -21.39 -2.38 -18.27
N CYS A 9 -21.33 -2.45 -19.61
CA CYS A 9 -20.17 -1.97 -20.37
C CYS A 9 -19.94 -0.46 -20.17
N ARG A 10 -21.01 0.35 -20.17
CA ARG A 10 -20.92 1.79 -19.93
C ARG A 10 -20.42 2.09 -18.52
N THR A 11 -20.97 1.43 -17.51
CA THR A 11 -20.54 1.58 -16.10
C THR A 11 -19.08 1.18 -15.92
N ALA A 12 -18.64 0.09 -16.55
CA ALA A 12 -17.23 -0.30 -16.53
C ALA A 12 -16.33 0.71 -17.27
N GLY A 13 -16.82 1.34 -18.35
CA GLY A 13 -16.14 2.46 -19.00
C GLY A 13 -15.98 3.66 -18.07
N TYR A 14 -17.04 4.02 -17.34
CA TYR A 14 -17.00 5.08 -16.33
C TYR A 14 -15.96 4.75 -15.24
N PHE A 15 -15.93 3.51 -14.77
CA PHE A 15 -14.96 3.06 -13.77
C PHE A 15 -13.53 3.29 -14.23
N VAL A 16 -13.18 2.86 -15.44
CA VAL A 16 -11.84 3.01 -15.99
C VAL A 16 -11.44 4.48 -16.11
N ILE A 17 -12.35 5.32 -16.62
CA ILE A 17 -12.10 6.76 -16.79
C ILE A 17 -11.89 7.43 -15.43
N TYR A 18 -12.74 7.16 -14.44
CA TYR A 18 -12.61 7.76 -13.11
C TYR A 18 -11.41 7.23 -12.33
N ALA A 19 -11.06 5.95 -12.48
CA ALA A 19 -9.84 5.41 -11.90
C ALA A 19 -8.59 6.09 -12.49
N PHE A 20 -8.58 6.36 -13.80
CA PHE A 20 -7.50 7.09 -14.47
C PHE A 20 -7.46 8.57 -14.05
N LEU A 21 -8.59 9.27 -14.04
CA LEU A 21 -8.66 10.68 -13.61
C LEU A 21 -8.24 10.85 -12.15
N GLY A 22 -8.64 9.93 -11.26
CA GLY A 22 -8.18 9.90 -9.88
C GLY A 22 -6.67 9.70 -9.76
N TRP A 23 -6.10 8.82 -10.59
CA TRP A 23 -4.65 8.65 -10.66
C TRP A 23 -3.94 9.94 -11.12
N CYS A 24 -4.46 10.61 -12.15
CA CYS A 24 -3.93 11.91 -12.59
C CYS A 24 -3.99 12.96 -11.46
N LEU A 25 -5.10 13.02 -10.71
CA LEU A 25 -5.26 13.93 -9.58
C LEU A 25 -4.18 13.68 -8.51
N GLU A 26 -3.94 12.41 -8.15
CA GLU A 26 -2.90 12.03 -7.18
C GLU A 26 -1.50 12.38 -7.67
N VAL A 27 -1.21 12.13 -8.94
CA VAL A 27 0.08 12.48 -9.55
C VAL A 27 0.30 13.99 -9.53
N VAL A 28 -0.71 14.77 -9.90
CA VAL A 28 -0.64 16.24 -9.88
C VAL A 28 -0.47 16.75 -8.46
N TYR A 29 -1.25 16.22 -7.50
CA TYR A 29 -1.13 16.56 -6.09
C TYR A 29 0.30 16.34 -5.58
N GLN A 30 0.88 15.16 -5.86
CA GLN A 30 2.26 14.85 -5.48
C GLN A 30 3.31 15.68 -6.21
N ALA A 31 3.10 15.99 -7.49
CA ALA A 31 3.99 16.84 -8.26
C ALA A 31 4.01 18.27 -7.72
N VAL A 32 2.86 18.81 -7.30
CA VAL A 32 2.75 20.14 -6.69
C VAL A 32 3.37 20.17 -5.29
N GLU A 33 3.11 19.14 -4.47
CA GLU A 33 3.57 19.11 -3.08
C GLU A 33 5.07 18.80 -2.94
N HIS A 34 5.60 17.92 -3.79
CA HIS A 34 6.98 17.39 -3.67
C HIS A 34 7.89 17.69 -4.87
N GLY A 35 7.38 18.34 -5.92
CA GLY A 35 8.17 18.74 -7.09
C GLY A 35 8.65 17.57 -7.97
N ARG A 36 8.09 16.37 -7.82
CA ARG A 36 8.53 15.17 -8.55
C ARG A 36 7.38 14.26 -8.93
N PHE A 37 7.52 13.56 -10.04
CA PHE A 37 6.57 12.53 -10.43
C PHE A 37 6.68 11.31 -9.49
N ILE A 38 5.56 11.01 -8.83
CA ILE A 38 5.41 9.83 -7.96
C ILE A 38 4.16 9.09 -8.41
N ASN A 39 4.32 7.84 -8.83
CA ASN A 39 3.18 6.98 -9.10
C ASN A 39 2.57 6.50 -7.76
N ARG A 40 1.65 7.31 -7.22
CA ARG A 40 0.99 7.11 -5.92
C ARG A 40 -0.16 6.10 -5.95
N GLY A 41 -0.45 5.49 -7.10
CA GLY A 41 -1.46 4.44 -7.18
C GLY A 41 -1.09 3.23 -6.32
N PHE A 42 -2.10 2.59 -5.70
CA PHE A 42 -1.92 1.28 -5.06
C PHE A 42 -1.35 0.27 -6.07
N LEU A 43 -1.89 0.28 -7.29
CA LEU A 43 -1.50 -0.56 -8.42
C LEU A 43 -0.29 0.02 -9.20
N ASN A 44 0.33 -0.78 -10.06
CA ASN A 44 1.49 -0.33 -10.86
C ASN A 44 1.07 0.50 -12.07
N GLY A 45 -0.11 0.23 -12.62
CA GLY A 45 -0.68 0.97 -13.74
C GLY A 45 -1.22 2.36 -13.37
N PRO A 46 -1.59 3.17 -14.38
CA PRO A 46 -2.06 4.54 -14.20
C PRO A 46 -3.53 4.60 -13.78
N TYR A 47 -3.89 3.91 -12.70
CA TYR A 47 -5.28 3.89 -12.22
C TYR A 47 -5.34 3.78 -10.71
N CYS A 48 -6.32 4.48 -10.14
CA CYS A 48 -6.60 4.46 -8.72
C CYS A 48 -8.04 3.95 -8.49
N PRO A 49 -8.22 2.64 -8.19
CA PRO A 49 -9.53 2.00 -8.13
C PRO A 49 -10.54 2.69 -7.21
N ILE A 50 -10.06 3.25 -6.08
CA ILE A 50 -10.90 3.92 -5.08
C ILE A 50 -11.66 5.11 -5.68
N TYR A 51 -11.06 5.84 -6.63
CA TYR A 51 -11.72 6.92 -7.35
C TYR A 51 -12.74 6.41 -8.34
N GLY A 52 -12.43 5.31 -9.04
CA GLY A 52 -13.36 4.63 -9.94
C GLY A 52 -14.65 4.22 -9.23
N PHE A 53 -14.51 3.46 -8.14
CA PHE A 53 -15.65 3.02 -7.33
C PHE A 53 -16.33 4.19 -6.61
N GLY A 54 -15.56 5.12 -6.03
CA GLY A 54 -16.09 6.25 -5.28
C GLY A 54 -16.95 7.17 -6.14
N VAL A 55 -16.47 7.55 -7.33
CA VAL A 55 -17.24 8.42 -8.22
C VAL A 55 -18.50 7.73 -8.73
N ILE A 56 -18.43 6.45 -9.10
CA ILE A 56 -19.64 5.69 -9.51
C ILE A 56 -20.66 5.64 -8.37
N LEU A 57 -20.21 5.35 -7.14
CA LEU A 57 -21.07 5.29 -5.97
C LEU A 57 -21.73 6.65 -5.71
N VAL A 58 -20.96 7.74 -5.76
CA VAL A 58 -21.48 9.11 -5.59
C VAL A 58 -22.48 9.46 -6.67
N CYS A 59 -22.17 9.21 -7.95
CA CYS A 59 -23.07 9.50 -9.05
C CYS A 59 -24.38 8.71 -8.91
N PHE A 60 -24.32 7.43 -8.57
CA PHE A 60 -25.52 6.60 -8.42
C PHE A 60 -26.34 6.96 -7.17
N ALA A 61 -25.70 7.12 -6.01
CA ALA A 61 -26.39 7.36 -4.74
C ALA A 61 -26.98 8.76 -4.63
N LEU A 62 -26.33 9.76 -5.24
CA LEU A 62 -26.75 11.17 -5.14
C LEU A 62 -27.49 11.67 -6.38
N GLU A 63 -27.67 10.86 -7.43
CA GLU A 63 -28.45 11.20 -8.63
C GLU A 63 -29.83 11.80 -8.29
N PRO A 64 -30.63 11.24 -7.34
CA PRO A 64 -31.98 11.75 -7.06
C PRO A 64 -31.99 13.16 -6.47
N ILE A 65 -30.87 13.60 -5.88
CA ILE A 65 -30.75 14.87 -5.14
C ILE A 65 -29.77 15.84 -5.81
N LYS A 66 -29.33 15.53 -7.03
CA LYS A 66 -28.28 16.29 -7.74
C LYS A 66 -28.62 17.75 -8.04
N GLU A 67 -29.91 18.10 -8.07
CA GLU A 67 -30.37 19.45 -8.40
C GLU A 67 -30.19 20.42 -7.22
N ASN A 68 -30.22 19.92 -5.97
CA ASN A 68 -29.94 20.74 -4.81
C ASN A 68 -28.44 20.68 -4.50
N ILE A 69 -27.72 21.74 -4.89
CA ILE A 69 -26.26 21.85 -4.76
C ILE A 69 -25.79 21.64 -3.31
N VAL A 70 -26.51 22.21 -2.33
CA VAL A 70 -26.13 22.11 -0.92
C VAL A 70 -26.28 20.67 -0.43
N VAL A 71 -27.40 20.02 -0.75
CA VAL A 71 -27.66 18.63 -0.36
C VAL A 71 -26.68 17.68 -1.08
N LEU A 72 -26.40 17.92 -2.36
CA LEU A 72 -25.41 17.17 -3.13
C LEU A 72 -24.00 17.31 -2.52
N TYR A 73 -23.60 18.51 -2.12
CA TYR A 73 -22.31 18.75 -1.47
C TYR A 73 -22.21 18.01 -0.14
N VAL A 74 -23.19 18.20 0.75
CA VAL A 74 -23.21 17.54 2.07
C VAL A 74 -23.24 16.02 1.92
N GLY A 75 -24.09 15.50 1.04
CA GLY A 75 -24.15 14.07 0.73
C GLY A 75 -22.83 13.53 0.18
N SER A 76 -22.15 14.30 -0.67
CA SER A 76 -20.83 13.94 -1.21
C SER A 76 -19.77 13.89 -0.11
N VAL A 77 -19.71 14.89 0.77
CA VAL A 77 -18.79 14.92 1.91
C VAL A 77 -19.00 13.69 2.79
N LEU A 78 -20.25 13.38 3.15
CA LEU A 78 -20.56 12.25 4.04
C LEU A 78 -20.20 10.91 3.38
N LEU A 79 -20.60 10.71 2.12
CA LEU A 79 -20.40 9.46 1.41
C LEU A 79 -18.91 9.19 1.12
N THR A 80 -18.16 10.21 0.70
CA THR A 80 -16.72 10.08 0.44
C THR A 80 -15.93 9.89 1.73
N THR A 81 -16.28 10.59 2.80
CA THR A 81 -15.66 10.41 4.12
C THR A 81 -15.91 9.00 4.65
N PHE A 82 -17.12 8.48 4.49
CA PHE A 82 -17.45 7.10 4.89
C PHE A 82 -16.66 6.07 4.07
N LEU A 83 -16.58 6.26 2.75
CA LEU A 83 -15.81 5.40 1.86
C LEU A 83 -14.31 5.44 2.19
N GLU A 84 -13.75 6.62 2.43
CA GLU A 84 -12.34 6.79 2.83
C GLU A 84 -12.07 6.09 4.17
N LEU A 85 -12.95 6.26 5.16
CA LEU A 85 -12.84 5.59 6.46
C LEU A 85 -12.84 4.07 6.32
N ILE A 86 -13.81 3.51 5.59
CA ILE A 86 -13.90 2.05 5.38
C ILE A 86 -12.69 1.55 4.60
N THR A 87 -12.31 2.24 3.53
CA THR A 87 -11.21 1.78 2.67
C THR A 87 -9.89 1.83 3.43
N GLY A 88 -9.63 2.90 4.18
CA GLY A 88 -8.45 3.03 5.03
C GLY A 88 -8.40 1.93 6.09
N PHE A 89 -9.53 1.69 6.77
CA PHE A 89 -9.63 0.62 7.77
C PHE A 89 -9.41 -0.78 7.19
N LEU A 90 -10.03 -1.10 6.05
CA LEU A 90 -9.86 -2.40 5.39
C LEU A 90 -8.43 -2.61 4.90
N LEU A 91 -7.83 -1.59 4.28
CA LEU A 91 -6.45 -1.65 3.82
C LEU A 91 -5.49 -1.85 5.00
N GLU A 92 -5.69 -1.14 6.12
CA GLU A 92 -4.88 -1.36 7.32
C GLU A 92 -5.09 -2.77 7.89
N LYS A 93 -6.32 -3.28 7.92
CA LYS A 93 -6.59 -4.63 8.44
C LYS A 93 -5.93 -5.72 7.60
N PHE A 94 -5.96 -5.61 6.27
CA PHE A 94 -5.38 -6.62 5.38
C PHE A 94 -3.85 -6.51 5.31
N PHE A 95 -3.33 -5.30 5.20
CA PHE A 95 -1.90 -5.06 4.97
C PHE A 95 -1.11 -4.70 6.23
N SER A 96 -1.79 -4.53 7.37
CA SER A 96 -1.21 -4.11 8.65
C SER A 96 -0.44 -2.78 8.55
N GLN A 97 -0.84 -1.92 7.62
CA GLN A 97 -0.15 -0.69 7.25
C GLN A 97 -1.14 0.38 6.78
N LYS A 98 -0.90 1.63 7.15
CA LYS A 98 -1.69 2.79 6.72
C LYS A 98 -1.21 3.32 5.38
N TRP A 99 -2.08 3.31 4.39
CA TRP A 99 -1.76 3.81 3.04
C TRP A 99 -1.77 5.33 2.96
N TRP A 100 -2.51 5.98 3.84
CA TRP A 100 -2.45 7.41 4.14
C TRP A 100 -2.61 7.60 5.64
N ASP A 101 -2.02 8.67 6.16
CA ASP A 101 -2.11 9.00 7.58
C ASP A 101 -2.33 10.51 7.77
N TYR A 102 -3.52 10.86 8.24
CA TYR A 102 -3.91 12.22 8.58
C TYR A 102 -3.78 12.52 10.08
N SER A 103 -3.03 11.73 10.86
CA SER A 103 -2.88 11.94 12.31
C SER A 103 -2.32 13.33 12.66
N GLY A 104 -1.56 13.95 11.75
CA GLY A 104 -1.06 15.32 11.90
C GLY A 104 -2.04 16.44 11.52
N GLU A 105 -3.19 16.11 10.93
CA GLU A 105 -4.20 17.09 10.51
C GLU A 105 -5.24 17.33 11.62
N ARG A 106 -5.81 18.55 11.65
CA ARG A 106 -6.86 18.91 12.62
C ARG A 106 -8.16 18.16 12.32
N PHE A 107 -8.89 17.81 13.37
CA PHE A 107 -10.16 17.06 13.27
C PHE A 107 -10.01 15.74 12.50
N ASN A 108 -8.89 15.03 12.71
CA ASN A 108 -8.71 13.69 12.16
C ASN A 108 -9.39 12.62 13.02
N LEU A 109 -9.76 11.51 12.40
CA LEU A 109 -10.28 10.33 13.10
C LEU A 109 -9.33 9.15 12.90
N LYS A 110 -8.56 8.81 13.94
CA LYS A 110 -7.54 7.74 13.94
C LYS A 110 -6.54 7.83 12.78
N GLY A 111 -6.38 9.00 12.18
CA GLY A 111 -5.58 9.22 10.98
C GLY A 111 -6.18 8.72 9.65
N TYR A 112 -7.39 8.13 9.63
CA TYR A 112 -8.00 7.65 8.37
C TYR A 112 -8.67 8.74 7.56
N ILE A 113 -9.30 9.69 8.23
CA ILE A 113 -10.02 10.81 7.62
C ILE A 113 -9.68 12.08 8.37
N CYS A 114 -9.84 13.24 7.73
CA CYS A 114 -9.81 14.53 8.40
C CYS A 114 -10.78 15.50 7.75
N LEU A 115 -11.25 16.48 8.52
CA LEU A 115 -12.27 17.44 8.06
C LEU A 115 -11.84 18.19 6.79
N LYS A 116 -10.57 18.59 6.71
CA LYS A 116 -10.02 19.32 5.56
C LYS A 116 -10.19 18.54 4.25
N PHE A 117 -9.75 17.29 4.21
CA PHE A 117 -9.87 16.46 3.00
C PHE A 117 -11.33 16.06 2.73
N SER A 118 -12.12 15.77 3.76
CA SER A 118 -13.57 15.51 3.61
C SER A 118 -14.29 16.66 2.88
N LEU A 119 -14.01 17.91 3.24
CA LEU A 119 -14.61 19.08 2.59
C LEU A 119 -14.12 19.28 1.15
N LEU A 120 -12.82 19.05 0.89
CA LEU A 120 -12.24 19.10 -0.46
C LEU A 120 -12.86 18.03 -1.37
N TRP A 121 -13.05 16.81 -0.85
CA TRP A 121 -13.73 15.75 -1.58
C TRP A 121 -15.18 16.10 -1.92
N GLY A 122 -15.89 16.79 -1.03
CA GLY A 122 -17.21 17.35 -1.32
C GLY A 122 -17.21 18.27 -2.56
N VAL A 123 -16.23 19.17 -2.66
CA VAL A 123 -16.12 20.09 -3.82
C VAL A 123 -15.74 19.32 -5.08
N ALA A 124 -14.78 18.40 -4.98
CA ALA A 124 -14.36 17.56 -6.10
C ALA A 124 -15.53 16.72 -6.64
N CYS A 125 -16.35 16.14 -5.77
CA CYS A 125 -17.56 15.41 -6.15
C CYS A 125 -18.61 16.32 -6.79
N LEU A 126 -18.80 17.54 -6.28
CA LEU A 126 -19.73 18.49 -6.90
C LEU A 126 -19.34 18.81 -8.35
N VAL A 127 -18.06 19.14 -8.57
CA VAL A 127 -17.51 19.36 -9.92
C VAL A 127 -17.64 18.09 -10.77
N THR A 128 -17.37 16.94 -10.18
CA THR A 128 -17.43 15.66 -10.89
C THR A 128 -18.84 15.35 -11.34
N VAL A 129 -19.84 15.41 -10.46
CA VAL A 129 -21.24 15.08 -10.77
C VAL A 129 -21.85 16.08 -11.75
N ARG A 130 -21.56 17.38 -11.62
CA ARG A 130 -22.21 18.42 -12.43
C ARG A 130 -21.52 18.69 -13.76
N LEU A 131 -20.21 18.51 -13.85
CA LEU A 131 -19.43 18.85 -15.04
C LEU A 131 -18.79 17.61 -15.67
N ILE A 132 -18.01 16.86 -14.90
CA ILE A 132 -17.20 15.77 -15.46
C ILE A 132 -18.08 14.60 -15.89
N HIS A 133 -19.05 14.19 -15.08
CA HIS A 133 -19.89 13.02 -15.32
C HIS A 133 -20.76 13.15 -16.57
N PRO A 134 -21.48 14.27 -16.82
CA PRO A 134 -22.19 14.47 -18.08
C PRO A 134 -21.27 14.39 -19.31
N LEU A 135 -20.06 14.94 -19.22
CA LEU A 135 -19.05 14.86 -20.29
C LEU A 135 -18.57 13.41 -20.49
N THR A 136 -18.30 12.68 -19.41
CA THR A 136 -17.92 11.26 -19.46
C THR A 136 -19.04 10.41 -20.08
N VAL A 137 -20.29 10.63 -19.68
CA VAL A 137 -21.46 9.91 -20.23
C VAL A 137 -21.58 10.15 -21.72
N LYS A 138 -21.44 11.41 -22.16
CA LYS A 138 -21.44 11.75 -23.59
C LYS A 138 -20.29 11.05 -24.32
N PHE A 139 -19.07 11.17 -23.80
CA PHE A 139 -17.88 10.56 -24.40
C PHE A 139 -18.02 9.03 -24.57
N VAL A 140 -18.43 8.32 -23.52
CA VAL A 140 -18.62 6.86 -23.56
C VAL A 140 -19.76 6.45 -24.50
N ARG A 141 -20.82 7.26 -24.60
CA ARG A 141 -21.92 7.01 -25.53
C ARG A 141 -21.51 7.19 -26.99
N ASP A 142 -20.60 8.12 -27.27
CA ASP A 142 -20.15 8.44 -28.62
C ASP A 142 -19.15 7.38 -29.16
N ILE A 143 -18.61 6.50 -28.30
CA ILE A 143 -17.75 5.39 -28.72
C ILE A 143 -18.60 4.26 -29.35
N PRO A 144 -18.26 3.79 -30.57
CA PRO A 144 -18.94 2.64 -31.17
C PRO A 144 -18.86 1.39 -30.29
N SER A 145 -20.01 0.78 -29.99
CA SER A 145 -20.14 -0.29 -29.00
C SER A 145 -19.16 -1.46 -29.20
N ALA A 146 -18.96 -1.91 -30.45
CA ALA A 146 -18.05 -3.03 -30.73
C ALA A 146 -16.59 -2.70 -30.39
N PHE A 147 -16.13 -1.50 -30.77
CA PHE A 147 -14.77 -1.04 -30.50
C PHE A 147 -14.56 -0.75 -29.01
N GLY A 148 -15.55 -0.10 -28.38
CA GLY A 148 -15.52 0.20 -26.95
C GLY A 148 -15.42 -1.06 -26.09
N ILE A 149 -16.15 -2.13 -26.42
CA ILE A 149 -16.10 -3.40 -25.68
C ILE A 149 -14.72 -4.05 -25.77
N VAL A 150 -14.11 -4.09 -26.95
CA VAL A 150 -12.77 -4.71 -27.14
C VAL A 150 -11.73 -3.97 -26.32
N ILE A 151 -11.68 -2.64 -26.42
CA ILE A 151 -10.74 -1.82 -25.65
C ILE A 151 -10.97 -1.99 -24.15
N LEU A 152 -12.23 -1.88 -23.71
CA LEU A 152 -12.58 -2.00 -22.31
C LEU A 152 -12.17 -3.36 -21.74
N THR A 153 -12.38 -4.44 -22.51
CA THR A 153 -11.98 -5.79 -22.11
C THR A 153 -10.47 -5.89 -21.93
N VAL A 154 -9.68 -5.36 -22.87
CA VAL A 154 -8.21 -5.36 -22.77
C VAL A 154 -7.74 -4.56 -21.54
N ILE A 155 -8.32 -3.38 -21.30
CA ILE A 155 -7.97 -2.55 -20.15
C ILE A 155 -8.33 -3.25 -18.84
N LEU A 156 -9.51 -3.88 -18.75
CA LEU A 156 -9.95 -4.59 -17.55
C LEU A 156 -9.10 -5.83 -17.28
N ILE A 157 -8.70 -6.58 -18.31
CA ILE A 157 -7.75 -7.69 -18.14
C ILE A 157 -6.45 -7.16 -17.56
N GLY A 158 -5.87 -6.09 -18.12
CA GLY A 158 -4.65 -5.48 -17.60
C GLY A 158 -4.79 -5.01 -16.14
N PHE A 159 -5.92 -4.37 -15.81
CA PHE A 159 -6.25 -3.93 -14.47
C PHE A 159 -6.34 -5.09 -13.47
N ILE A 160 -7.02 -6.18 -13.83
CA ILE A 160 -7.16 -7.37 -12.98
C ILE A 160 -5.81 -8.05 -12.80
N SER A 161 -5.03 -8.22 -13.88
CA SER A 161 -3.69 -8.79 -13.81
C SER A 161 -2.77 -7.98 -12.89
N ASP A 162 -2.75 -6.66 -13.02
CA ASP A 162 -1.93 -5.80 -12.14
C ASP A 162 -2.40 -5.83 -10.69
N THR A 163 -3.72 -5.91 -10.46
CA THR A 163 -4.28 -6.10 -9.12
C THR A 163 -3.79 -7.40 -8.49
N ILE A 164 -3.87 -8.52 -9.22
CA ILE A 164 -3.41 -9.82 -8.74
C ILE A 164 -1.90 -9.77 -8.46
N ILE A 165 -1.10 -9.25 -9.39
CA ILE A 165 0.36 -9.16 -9.24
C ILE A 165 0.73 -8.29 -8.03
N THR A 166 0.09 -7.12 -7.88
CA THR A 166 0.37 -6.18 -6.80
C THR A 166 0.00 -6.78 -5.44
N VAL A 167 -1.19 -7.36 -5.32
CA VAL A 167 -1.65 -8.00 -4.06
C VAL A 167 -0.77 -9.20 -3.72
N ALA A 168 -0.47 -10.08 -4.70
CA ALA A 168 0.41 -11.22 -4.50
C ALA A 168 1.82 -10.78 -4.10
N ALA A 169 2.35 -9.71 -4.70
CA ALA A 169 3.63 -9.15 -4.30
C ALA A 169 3.60 -8.73 -2.82
N ILE A 170 2.63 -7.91 -2.42
CA ILE A 170 2.51 -7.40 -1.03
C ILE A 170 2.38 -8.55 -0.01
N ILE A 171 1.57 -9.58 -0.31
CA ILE A 171 1.41 -10.74 0.58
C ILE A 171 2.71 -11.52 0.72
N HIS A 172 3.39 -11.84 -0.39
CA HIS A 172 4.69 -12.53 -0.35
C HIS A 172 5.74 -11.75 0.44
N ILE A 173 5.70 -10.43 0.38
CA ILE A 173 6.60 -9.58 1.14
C ILE A 173 6.32 -9.68 2.62
N LYS A 174 5.05 -9.57 3.04
CA LYS A 174 4.66 -9.74 4.45
C LYS A 174 5.20 -11.05 5.01
N GLN A 175 5.08 -12.15 4.26
CA GLN A 175 5.65 -13.44 4.64
C GLN A 175 7.18 -13.38 4.76
N ARG A 176 7.88 -12.77 3.79
CA ARG A 176 9.34 -12.61 3.83
C ARG A 176 9.80 -11.77 5.02
N LEU A 177 9.07 -10.71 5.39
CA LEU A 177 9.39 -9.87 6.55
C LEU A 177 9.33 -10.67 7.85
N VAL A 178 8.26 -11.46 8.04
CA VAL A 178 8.12 -12.36 9.21
C VAL A 178 9.27 -13.37 9.29
N VAL A 179 9.71 -13.92 8.15
CA VAL A 179 10.87 -14.82 8.10
C VAL A 179 12.17 -14.09 8.48
N LEU A 180 12.36 -12.85 8.00
CA LEU A 180 13.54 -12.04 8.35
C LEU A 180 13.58 -11.67 9.83
N GLU A 181 12.44 -11.34 10.44
CA GLU A 181 12.32 -11.10 11.88
C GLU A 181 12.65 -12.35 12.69
N GLY A 182 12.17 -13.53 12.27
CA GLY A 182 12.51 -14.80 12.88
C GLY A 182 14.01 -15.10 12.83
N ILE A 183 14.66 -14.88 11.67
CA ILE A 183 16.11 -15.03 11.52
C ILE A 183 16.87 -14.07 12.44
N SER A 184 16.46 -12.80 12.52
CA SER A 184 17.09 -11.81 13.40
C SER A 184 16.94 -12.20 14.89
N ALA A 185 15.77 -12.70 15.29
CA ALA A 185 15.52 -13.18 16.65
C ALA A 185 16.38 -14.40 17.00
N GLU A 186 16.57 -15.35 16.08
CA GLU A 186 17.47 -16.49 16.28
C GLU A 186 18.93 -16.05 16.42
N MET A 187 19.40 -15.15 15.55
CA MET A 187 20.75 -14.58 15.65
C MET A 187 20.99 -13.89 17.00
N ARG A 188 20.02 -13.11 17.48
CA ARG A 188 20.11 -12.43 18.77
C ARG A 188 20.22 -13.43 19.93
N LYS A 189 19.42 -14.50 19.92
CA LYS A 189 19.51 -15.58 20.91
C LYS A 189 20.89 -16.25 20.90
N ILE A 190 21.48 -16.46 19.73
CA ILE A 190 22.84 -17.02 19.61
C ILE A 190 23.85 -16.04 20.22
N SER A 191 23.76 -14.75 19.85
CA SER A 191 24.65 -13.70 20.39
C SER A 191 24.57 -13.57 21.91
N ASP A 192 23.36 -13.56 22.48
CA ASP A 192 23.15 -13.42 23.92
C ASP A 192 23.68 -14.65 24.68
N LYS A 193 23.41 -15.87 24.17
CA LYS A 193 23.96 -17.12 24.75
C LYS A 193 25.49 -17.18 24.67
N THR A 194 26.08 -16.70 23.58
CA THR A 194 27.54 -16.59 23.46
C THR A 194 28.09 -15.55 24.45
N GLY A 195 27.41 -14.41 24.60
CA GLY A 195 27.79 -13.35 25.55
C GLY A 195 27.73 -13.80 27.01
N GLU A 196 26.65 -14.42 27.45
CA GLU A 196 26.49 -14.95 28.81
C GLU A 196 27.51 -16.05 29.13
N LYS A 197 27.85 -16.91 28.16
CA LYS A 197 28.85 -17.98 28.34
C LYS A 197 30.28 -17.48 28.33
N ILE A 198 30.59 -16.43 27.57
CA ILE A 198 31.90 -15.77 27.67
C ILE A 198 32.02 -15.11 29.06
N PHE A 199 30.93 -14.54 29.59
CA PHE A 199 30.94 -13.91 30.92
C PHE A 199 31.07 -14.92 32.07
N THR A 200 30.36 -16.05 31.98
CA THR A 200 30.40 -17.13 33.02
C THR A 200 31.58 -18.09 32.86
N GLY A 201 32.10 -18.25 31.64
CA GLY A 201 33.19 -19.17 31.31
C GLY A 201 34.60 -18.67 31.65
N VAL A 202 34.74 -17.43 32.14
CA VAL A 202 36.03 -16.88 32.60
C VAL A 202 36.44 -17.45 33.98
N GLU A 203 35.57 -18.15 34.69
CA GLU A 203 35.92 -18.68 36.02
C GLU A 203 36.36 -20.15 36.10
N HIS A 204 36.09 -21.05 35.14
CA HIS A 204 36.46 -22.49 35.32
C HIS A 204 36.47 -23.39 34.06
N VAL A 205 37.22 -23.05 32.99
CA VAL A 205 37.29 -23.94 31.80
C VAL A 205 38.73 -24.23 31.35
N MET A 206 39.37 -25.21 31.99
CA MET A 206 40.57 -25.88 31.45
C MET A 206 40.31 -27.32 30.97
N ASP A 207 39.21 -27.97 31.35
CA ASP A 207 39.02 -29.43 31.13
C ASP A 207 38.06 -29.84 29.98
N LYS A 208 37.35 -28.92 29.31
CA LYS A 208 36.41 -29.25 28.21
C LYS A 208 36.59 -28.41 26.95
N LYS A 209 37.84 -28.08 26.64
CA LYS A 209 38.18 -27.19 25.52
C LYS A 209 37.70 -27.73 24.16
N SER A 210 37.84 -29.03 23.87
CA SER A 210 37.42 -29.59 22.57
C SER A 210 35.90 -29.57 22.35
N GLU A 211 35.10 -29.98 23.34
CA GLU A 211 33.63 -29.93 23.27
C GLU A 211 33.09 -28.49 23.16
N LEU A 212 33.79 -27.53 23.79
CA LEU A 212 33.43 -26.11 23.70
C LEU A 212 33.79 -25.53 22.32
N ASP A 213 34.96 -25.88 21.79
CA ASP A 213 35.43 -25.42 20.48
C ASP A 213 34.59 -25.97 19.32
N GLU A 214 34.23 -27.26 19.35
CA GLU A 214 33.32 -27.87 18.36
C GLU A 214 31.95 -27.20 18.37
N ARG A 215 31.38 -26.97 19.56
CA ARG A 215 30.07 -26.32 19.69
C ARG A 215 30.11 -24.84 19.32
N ASN A 216 31.23 -24.16 19.58
CA ASN A 216 31.46 -22.79 19.11
C ASN A 216 31.61 -22.71 17.59
N ALA A 217 32.22 -23.71 16.95
CA ALA A 217 32.31 -23.81 15.50
C ALA A 217 30.93 -24.01 14.86
N GLU A 218 30.10 -24.91 15.44
CA GLU A 218 28.73 -25.14 15.00
C GLU A 218 27.87 -23.86 15.08
N TYR A 219 27.99 -23.09 16.18
CA TYR A 219 27.30 -21.80 16.31
C TYR A 219 27.72 -20.79 15.25
N ARG A 220 29.03 -20.71 14.93
CA ARG A 220 29.53 -19.80 13.90
C ARG A 220 28.99 -20.17 12.52
N GLN A 221 29.00 -21.47 12.19
CA GLN A 221 28.48 -21.97 10.92
C GLN A 221 26.99 -21.66 10.77
N LYS A 222 26.20 -21.90 11.82
CA LYS A 222 24.76 -21.58 11.82
C LYS A 222 24.49 -20.08 11.69
N LEU A 223 25.32 -19.24 12.32
CA LEU A 223 25.22 -17.78 12.21
C LEU A 223 25.51 -17.29 10.78
N GLU A 224 26.50 -17.91 10.12
CA GLU A 224 26.88 -17.62 8.74
C GLU A 224 25.79 -18.05 7.74
N GLU A 225 25.23 -19.24 7.91
CA GLU A 225 24.09 -19.72 7.10
C GLU A 225 22.86 -18.81 7.23
N LEU A 226 22.51 -18.42 8.47
CA LEU A 226 21.41 -17.48 8.72
C LEU A 226 21.68 -16.12 8.08
N ARG A 227 22.94 -15.66 8.05
CA ARG A 227 23.34 -14.39 7.45
C ARG A 227 23.22 -14.41 5.93
N ASP A 228 23.63 -15.50 5.29
CA ASP A 228 23.50 -15.66 3.85
C ASP A 228 22.03 -15.80 3.43
N LYS A 229 21.23 -16.53 4.22
CA LYS A 229 19.78 -16.60 4.04
C LYS A 229 19.12 -15.23 4.19
N TYR A 230 19.51 -14.44 5.19
CA TYR A 230 19.04 -13.07 5.35
C TYR A 230 19.38 -12.20 4.13
N LYS A 231 20.65 -12.23 3.69
CA LYS A 231 21.13 -11.42 2.56
C LYS A 231 20.42 -11.77 1.25
N SER A 232 20.26 -13.05 0.95
CA SER A 232 19.60 -13.52 -0.28
C SER A 232 18.11 -13.16 -0.35
N ILE A 233 17.40 -13.15 0.79
CA ILE A 233 16.00 -12.69 0.86
C ILE A 233 15.91 -11.16 0.73
N HIS A 234 16.86 -10.44 1.34
CA HIS A 234 16.89 -8.97 1.34
C HIS A 234 17.21 -8.38 -0.05
N GLU A 235 18.07 -9.02 -0.84
CA GLU A 235 18.49 -8.53 -2.17
C GLU A 235 17.42 -8.73 -3.24
N LYS A 236 16.57 -9.77 -3.13
CA LYS A 236 15.50 -10.08 -4.10
C LYS A 236 14.25 -9.20 -3.93
N ARG A 237 14.41 -7.87 -3.89
CA ARG A 237 13.27 -6.93 -3.85
C ARG A 237 12.61 -6.81 -5.22
N SER A 238 11.29 -6.99 -5.25
CA SER A 238 10.50 -6.81 -6.49
C SER A 238 10.51 -5.34 -6.95
N PHE A 239 10.29 -5.10 -8.24
CA PHE A 239 10.11 -3.76 -8.78
C PHE A 239 8.96 -3.00 -8.11
N THR A 240 7.83 -3.69 -7.89
CA THR A 240 6.65 -3.19 -7.19
C THR A 240 6.98 -2.64 -5.80
N LEU A 241 7.88 -3.30 -5.06
CA LEU A 241 8.33 -2.83 -3.75
C LEU A 241 9.05 -1.50 -3.80
N LYS A 242 10.01 -1.38 -4.71
CA LYS A 242 10.79 -0.14 -4.85
C LYS A 242 9.87 1.03 -5.20
N ARG A 243 8.86 0.79 -6.03
CA ARG A 243 7.81 1.78 -6.34
C ARG A 243 6.98 2.12 -5.10
N LEU A 244 6.41 1.13 -4.42
CA LEU A 244 5.56 1.33 -3.24
C LEU A 244 6.30 2.07 -2.12
N SER A 245 7.58 1.74 -1.88
CA SER A 245 8.47 2.47 -0.97
C SER A 245 8.51 3.96 -1.23
N LYS A 246 8.63 4.32 -2.52
CA LYS A 246 8.77 5.70 -2.97
C LYS A 246 7.43 6.43 -2.95
N ALA A 247 6.36 5.71 -3.28
CA ALA A 247 5.00 6.21 -3.33
C ALA A 247 4.38 6.45 -1.95
N PHE A 248 4.71 5.59 -0.99
CA PHE A 248 4.18 5.61 0.37
C PHE A 248 5.31 5.45 1.39
N PRO A 249 6.05 6.53 1.69
CA PRO A 249 7.18 6.47 2.62
C PRO A 249 6.80 6.03 4.04
N GLN A 250 5.56 6.26 4.45
CA GLN A 250 5.03 5.83 5.74
C GLN A 250 4.73 4.33 5.86
N LEU A 251 4.75 3.58 4.75
CA LEU A 251 4.59 2.13 4.81
C LEU A 251 5.86 1.52 5.40
N ASP A 252 5.76 1.00 6.62
CA ASP A 252 6.85 0.37 7.38
C ASP A 252 7.23 -1.02 6.82
N ILE A 253 6.87 -1.30 5.56
CA ILE A 253 7.14 -2.54 4.82
C ILE A 253 8.65 -2.75 4.61
N ILE A 254 9.46 -1.70 4.77
CA ILE A 254 10.87 -1.65 4.38
C ILE A 254 11.80 -1.41 5.55
N ASN A 255 11.26 -1.11 6.73
CA ASN A 255 12.02 -0.64 7.88
C ASN A 255 12.51 -1.78 8.77
N ILE A 256 12.84 -2.92 8.17
CA ILE A 256 13.77 -3.84 8.81
C ILE A 256 15.11 -3.13 8.79
N LYS A 257 15.42 -2.41 9.89
CA LYS A 257 16.76 -1.94 10.21
C LYS A 257 17.75 -3.00 9.77
N SER A 258 18.75 -2.60 8.98
CA SER A 258 19.78 -3.51 8.53
C SER A 258 20.31 -4.27 9.74
N PHE A 259 20.64 -5.56 9.59
CA PHE A 259 21.36 -6.32 10.62
C PHE A 259 22.55 -5.50 11.19
N LYS A 260 23.19 -4.69 10.34
CA LYS A 260 24.26 -3.76 10.73
C LYS A 260 23.79 -2.67 11.69
N ASP A 261 22.63 -2.07 11.44
CA ASP A 261 22.03 -1.02 12.28
C ASP A 261 21.56 -1.60 13.62
N GLN A 262 20.99 -2.81 13.63
CA GLN A 262 20.58 -3.52 14.85
C GLN A 262 21.79 -3.93 15.71
N LEU A 263 22.88 -4.37 15.08
CA LEU A 263 24.15 -4.66 15.76
C LEU A 263 24.81 -3.39 16.31
N GLU A 264 24.80 -2.30 15.56
CA GLU A 264 25.33 -1.02 16.01
C GLU A 264 24.51 -0.44 17.18
N GLU A 265 23.19 -0.62 17.18
CA GLU A 265 22.33 -0.27 18.34
C GLU A 265 22.64 -1.12 19.57
N LEU A 266 22.80 -2.44 19.41
CA LEU A 266 23.21 -3.32 20.53
C LEU A 266 24.61 -2.98 21.06
N ARG A 267 25.49 -2.46 20.19
CA ARG A 267 26.84 -2.01 20.58
C ARG A 267 26.80 -0.65 21.28
N LYS A 268 25.88 0.24 20.91
CA LYS A 268 25.67 1.55 21.54
C LYS A 268 24.96 1.46 22.90
N ASN A 269 24.01 0.54 23.06
CA ASN A 269 23.29 0.32 24.34
C ASN A 269 24.09 -0.47 25.39
N LYS A 270 25.38 -0.74 25.14
CA LYS A 270 26.32 -1.39 26.07
C LYS A 270 27.30 -0.41 26.74
N HIS A 271 27.10 0.90 26.55
CA HIS A 271 27.84 1.95 27.25
C HIS A 271 26.93 2.74 28.18
#